data_AF-A0A3E1P6D5-F1
#
_entry.id   AF-A0A3E1P6D5-F1
#
_cell.length_a   1.000
_cell.length_b   1.000
_cell.length_c   1.000
_cell.angle_alpha   90.00
_cell.angle_beta   90.00
_cell.angle_gamma   90.00
#
_symmetry.space_group_name_H-M   'P 1'
#
loop_
_entity.id
_entity.type
_entity.pdbx_description
1 polymer ?
#
loop_
_entity_poly.entity_id
_entity_poly.type
_entity_poly.pdbx_seq_one_letter_code
_entity_poly.pdbx_strand_id
1 'polypeptide(L)'
;MEKETRALKISKIAAKSAIRLFVIIVFVGALPFITGEQPWSKRLENAHFVIPNKMTLIAPALLFAGLLTLIVLVIKKKYTVIDFNWLLVLNAVILLVYITIIYIRLYSLIFV
;
A
#
# COMPACT_ATOMS: atom_id res chain seq x y z
N MET A 1 4.14 13.64 -33.49
CA MET A 1 3.37 13.00 -32.39
C MET A 1 3.70 11.53 -32.42
N GLU A 2 4.52 11.06 -31.47
CA GLU A 2 4.91 9.66 -31.36
C GLU A 2 3.66 8.83 -31.03
N LYS A 3 3.36 7.80 -31.84
CA LYS A 3 2.20 6.92 -31.61
C LYS A 3 2.43 6.19 -30.30
N GLU A 4 1.74 6.61 -29.24
CA GLU A 4 1.73 5.94 -27.94
C GLU A 4 1.28 4.48 -28.15
N THR A 5 2.20 3.52 -28.00
CA THR A 5 1.93 2.09 -28.19
C THR A 5 0.84 1.61 -27.23
N ARG A 6 0.03 0.63 -27.65
CA ARG A 6 -1.06 0.08 -26.82
C ARG A 6 -0.55 -0.35 -25.43
N ALA A 7 0.65 -0.93 -25.37
CA ALA A 7 1.31 -1.33 -24.12
C ALA A 7 1.55 -0.14 -23.16
N LEU A 8 1.97 1.02 -23.68
CA LEU A 8 2.20 2.21 -22.86
C LEU A 8 0.89 2.71 -22.25
N LYS A 9 -0.19 2.76 -23.03
CA LYS A 9 -1.53 3.15 -22.53
C LYS A 9 -2.02 2.23 -21.41
N ILE A 10 -1.89 0.91 -21.59
CA ILE A 10 -2.29 -0.08 -20.58
C ILE A 10 -1.47 0.10 -19.30
N SER A 11 -0.13 0.18 -19.41
CA SER A 11 0.75 0.34 -18.25
C SER A 11 0.44 1.62 -17.44
N LYS A 12 0.14 2.72 -18.14
CA LYS A 12 -0.20 4.01 -17.54
C LYS A 12 -1.54 3.97 -16.81
N ILE A 13 -2.53 3.29 -17.37
CA ILE A 13 -3.82 3.07 -16.71
C ILE A 13 -3.60 2.21 -15.46
N ALA A 14 -2.87 1.10 -15.57
CA ALA A 14 -2.59 0.21 -14.45
C ALA A 14 -1.87 0.94 -13.30
N ALA A 15 -0.82 1.71 -13.61
CA ALA A 15 -0.08 2.49 -12.61
C ALA A 15 -0.95 3.56 -11.93
N LYS A 16 -1.77 4.29 -12.69
CA LYS A 16 -2.71 5.26 -12.11
C LYS A 16 -3.76 4.60 -11.21
N SER A 17 -4.28 3.46 -11.63
CA SER A 17 -5.22 2.67 -10.83
C SER A 17 -4.57 2.18 -9.54
N ALA A 18 -3.33 1.66 -9.59
CA ALA A 18 -2.59 1.23 -8.42
C ALA A 18 -2.38 2.38 -7.41
N ILE A 19 -2.01 3.57 -7.87
CA ILE A 19 -1.87 4.76 -7.00
C ILE A 19 -3.21 5.12 -6.35
N ARG A 20 -4.31 5.15 -7.13
CA ARG A 20 -5.64 5.45 -6.57
C ARG A 20 -6.05 4.43 -5.52
N LEU A 21 -5.85 3.15 -5.80
CA LEU A 21 -6.20 2.07 -4.88
C LEU A 21 -5.40 2.19 -3.58
N PHE A 22 -4.10 2.47 -3.69
CA PHE A 22 -3.25 2.74 -2.53
C PHE A 22 -3.75 3.91 -1.68
N VAL A 23 -4.10 5.04 -2.31
CA VAL A 23 -4.66 6.20 -1.59
C VAL A 23 -5.97 5.84 -0.88
N ILE A 24 -6.85 5.08 -1.53
CA ILE A 24 -8.10 4.61 -0.92
C ILE A 24 -7.81 3.73 0.29
N ILE A 25 -6.87 2.79 0.19
CA ILE A 25 -6.50 1.90 1.30
C ILE A 25 -5.96 2.69 2.48
N VAL A 26 -5.06 3.65 2.24
CA VAL A 26 -4.52 4.53 3.28
C VAL A 26 -5.64 5.36 3.90
N PHE A 27 -6.55 5.91 3.09
CA PHE A 27 -7.67 6.71 3.59
C PHE A 27 -8.64 5.87 4.43
N VAL A 28 -9.07 4.71 3.95
CA VAL A 28 -9.95 3.78 4.67
C VAL A 28 -9.29 3.27 5.95
N GLY A 29 -7.99 2.97 5.91
CA GLY A 29 -7.22 2.60 7.10
C GLY A 29 -7.09 3.76 8.10
N ALA A 30 -7.05 5.01 7.62
CA ALA A 30 -7.00 6.21 8.45
C ALA A 30 -8.37 6.64 9.00
N LEU A 31 -9.48 6.30 8.33
CA LEU A 31 -10.85 6.66 8.75
C LEU A 31 -11.15 6.36 10.23
N PRO A 32 -10.91 5.15 10.77
CA PRO A 32 -11.18 4.88 12.18
C PRO A 32 -10.37 5.79 13.11
N PHE A 33 -9.20 6.29 12.69
CA PHE A 33 -8.42 7.25 13.49
C PHE A 33 -8.98 8.66 13.49
N ILE A 34 -9.78 9.04 12.47
CA ILE A 34 -10.33 10.40 12.30
C ILE A 34 -11.77 10.49 12.83
N THR A 35 -12.60 9.47 12.61
CA THR A 35 -14.04 9.48 12.95
C THR A 35 -14.33 9.00 14.38
N GLY A 36 -13.28 8.91 15.20
CA GLY A 36 -13.34 8.22 16.45
C GLY A 36 -13.61 9.07 17.68
N GLU A 37 -14.76 8.88 18.35
CA GLU A 37 -15.11 9.60 19.59
C GLU A 37 -14.23 9.29 20.81
N GLN A 38 -13.33 8.28 20.70
CA GLN A 38 -12.49 7.84 21.81
C GLN A 38 -11.07 8.42 21.67
N PRO A 39 -10.46 8.99 22.74
CA PRO A 39 -9.11 9.52 22.69
C PRO A 39 -8.08 8.45 22.33
N TRP A 40 -7.02 8.87 21.63
CA TRP A 40 -5.98 8.03 21.04
C TRP A 40 -5.41 6.97 22.01
N SER A 41 -5.25 7.34 23.28
CA SER A 41 -4.73 6.49 24.35
C SER A 41 -5.60 5.26 24.64
N LYS A 42 -6.93 5.42 24.67
CA LYS A 42 -7.89 4.33 24.99
C LYS A 42 -8.11 3.35 23.84
N ARG A 43 -7.84 3.78 22.61
CA ARG A 43 -7.91 2.93 21.40
C ARG A 43 -6.70 2.02 21.28
N LEU A 44 -5.53 2.50 21.71
CA LEU A 44 -4.31 1.69 21.77
C LEU A 44 -4.29 0.75 22.97
N GLU A 45 -4.88 1.13 24.11
CA GLU A 45 -4.95 0.26 25.31
C GLU A 45 -5.65 -1.06 25.04
N ASN A 46 -6.76 -1.07 24.28
CA ASN A 46 -7.45 -2.31 23.91
C ASN A 46 -6.84 -2.98 22.68
N ALA A 47 -6.02 -2.26 21.91
CA ALA A 47 -5.26 -2.81 20.81
C ALA A 47 -3.96 -3.41 21.37
N HIS A 48 -4.08 -4.49 22.15
CA HIS A 48 -2.97 -5.38 22.44
C HIS A 48 -2.56 -6.07 21.14
N PHE A 49 -1.87 -5.32 20.27
CA PHE A 49 -1.14 -5.84 19.13
C PHE A 49 -0.01 -6.70 19.69
N VAL A 50 -0.33 -7.95 20.04
CA VAL A 50 0.65 -9.00 20.24
C VAL A 50 1.24 -9.27 18.87
N ILE A 51 2.19 -8.43 18.46
CA ILE A 51 3.02 -8.66 17.28
C ILE A 51 4.11 -9.60 17.77
N PRO A 52 4.00 -10.92 17.51
CA PRO A 52 4.93 -11.90 18.06
C PRO A 52 6.37 -11.67 17.59
N ASN A 53 6.55 -10.99 16.44
CA ASN A 53 7.87 -10.66 15.92
C ASN A 53 7.88 -9.28 15.24
N LYS A 54 8.61 -8.32 15.83
CA LYS A 54 8.78 -6.96 15.29
C LYS A 54 9.41 -6.95 13.89
N MET A 55 10.16 -7.99 13.53
CA MET A 55 10.76 -8.14 12.19
C MET A 55 9.72 -8.31 11.08
N THR A 56 8.52 -8.82 11.39
CA THR A 56 7.46 -9.05 10.38
C THR A 56 6.94 -7.75 9.77
N LEU A 57 7.15 -6.60 10.43
CA LEU A 57 6.77 -5.27 9.94
C LEU A 57 7.85 -4.60 9.07
N ILE A 58 9.07 -5.11 9.04
CA ILE A 58 10.16 -4.51 8.25
C ILE A 58 9.91 -4.70 6.76
N ALA A 59 9.50 -5.89 6.35
CA ALA A 59 9.19 -6.20 4.95
C ALA A 59 8.09 -5.28 4.36
N PRO A 60 6.90 -5.14 4.98
CA PRO A 60 5.89 -4.21 4.48
C PRO A 60 6.30 -2.74 4.59
N ALA A 61 7.07 -2.35 5.61
CA ALA A 61 7.60 -0.98 5.71
C ALA A 61 8.58 -0.66 4.57
N LEU A 62 9.45 -1.60 4.21
CA LEU A 62 10.38 -1.47 3.09
C LEU A 62 9.64 -1.41 1.76
N LEU A 63 8.63 -2.28 1.56
CA LEU A 63 7.77 -2.25 0.38
C LEU A 63 7.03 -0.92 0.27
N PHE A 64 6.53 -0.39 1.39
CA PHE A 64 5.86 0.92 1.44
C PHE A 64 6.80 2.07 1.05
N ALA A 65 8.01 2.10 1.60
CA ALA A 65 9.03 3.09 1.21
C ALA A 65 9.43 2.96 -0.27
N GLY A 66 9.59 1.72 -0.76
CA GLY A 66 9.79 1.42 -2.17
C GLY A 66 8.65 1.92 -3.05
N LEU A 67 7.41 1.73 -2.64
CA LEU A 67 6.24 2.23 -3.34
C LEU A 67 6.27 3.76 -3.43
N LEU A 68 6.55 4.47 -2.32
CA LEU A 68 6.64 5.94 -2.31
C LEU A 68 7.69 6.46 -3.28
N THR A 69 8.89 5.86 -3.28
CA THR A 69 9.95 6.24 -4.22
C THR A 69 9.56 5.98 -5.68
N LEU A 70 8.91 4.86 -5.97
CA LEU A 70 8.40 4.54 -7.31
C LEU A 70 7.30 5.51 -7.74
N ILE A 71 6.39 5.91 -6.85
CA ILE A 71 5.35 6.90 -7.14
C ILE A 71 5.99 8.21 -7.59
N VAL A 72 6.95 8.72 -6.82
CA VAL A 72 7.67 9.97 -7.17
C VAL A 72 8.37 9.84 -8.52
N LEU A 73 9.03 8.71 -8.76
CA LEU A 73 9.78 8.47 -10.00
C LEU A 73 8.86 8.36 -11.22
N VAL A 74 7.76 7.63 -11.12
CA VAL A 74 6.75 7.46 -12.18
C VAL A 74 6.05 8.79 -12.49
N ILE A 75 5.71 9.58 -11.47
CA ILE A 75 5.12 10.92 -11.63
C ILE A 75 6.12 11.85 -12.34
N LYS A 76 7.38 11.87 -11.90
CA LYS A 76 8.43 12.69 -12.50
C LYS A 76 8.65 12.34 -13.97
N LYS A 77 8.61 11.05 -14.32
CA LYS A 77 8.69 10.55 -15.70
C LYS A 77 7.35 10.60 -16.45
N LYS A 78 6.29 11.18 -15.88
CA LYS A 78 4.96 11.30 -16.50
C LYS A 78 4.43 9.99 -17.09
N TYR A 79 4.73 8.86 -16.46
CA TYR A 79 4.33 7.51 -16.90
C TYR A 79 4.85 7.09 -18.30
N THR A 80 5.89 7.73 -18.84
CA THR A 80 6.39 7.44 -20.21
C THR A 80 7.20 6.15 -20.30
N VAL A 81 7.70 5.64 -19.18
CA VAL A 81 8.52 4.43 -19.12
C VAL A 81 7.67 3.27 -18.61
N ILE A 82 7.43 2.30 -19.48
CA ILE A 82 6.58 1.13 -19.23
C ILE A 82 7.07 0.31 -18.04
N ASP A 83 8.39 0.10 -17.92
CA ASP A 83 8.97 -0.73 -16.87
C ASP A 83 8.72 -0.16 -15.47
N PHE A 84 8.89 1.16 -15.29
CA PHE A 84 8.61 1.79 -14.00
C PHE A 84 7.12 1.74 -13.64
N ASN A 85 6.23 1.85 -14.63
CA ASN A 85 4.79 1.73 -14.41
C ASN A 85 4.44 0.32 -13.89
N TRP A 86 4.98 -0.73 -14.52
CA TRP A 86 4.74 -2.11 -14.09
C TRP A 86 5.42 -2.44 -12.75
N LEU A 87 6.61 -1.91 -12.51
CA LEU A 87 7.30 -2.09 -11.24
C LEU A 87 6.50 -1.49 -10.07
N LEU A 88 5.88 -0.32 -10.28
CA LEU A 88 4.98 0.28 -9.31
C LEU A 88 3.75 -0.59 -9.06
N VAL A 89 3.11 -1.11 -10.11
CA VAL A 89 1.94 -1.99 -10.00
C VAL A 89 2.31 -3.26 -9.24
N LEU A 90 3.42 -3.90 -9.58
CA LEU A 90 3.89 -5.12 -8.93
C LEU A 90 4.18 -4.87 -7.44
N ASN A 91 4.88 -3.77 -7.12
CA ASN A 91 5.17 -3.40 -5.75
C ASN A 91 3.88 -3.18 -4.94
N ALA A 92 2.89 -2.47 -5.51
CA ALA A 92 1.59 -2.26 -4.88
C ALA A 92 0.84 -3.57 -4.60
N VAL A 93 0.83 -4.51 -5.55
CA VAL A 93 0.18 -5.81 -5.40
C VAL A 93 0.86 -6.64 -4.32
N ILE A 94 2.19 -6.70 -4.31
CA ILE A 94 2.94 -7.44 -3.28
C ILE A 94 2.67 -6.86 -1.90
N LEU A 95 2.69 -5.52 -1.76
CA LEU A 95 2.38 -4.84 -0.51
C LEU A 95 0.97 -5.19 -0.02
N LEU A 96 -0.02 -5.20 -0.91
CA LEU A 96 -1.41 -5.58 -0.61
C LEU A 96 -1.53 -7.02 -0.09
N VAL A 97 -0.86 -7.96 -0.77
CA VAL A 97 -0.83 -9.36 -0.35
C VAL A 97 -0.19 -9.49 1.03
N TYR A 98 0.91 -8.78 1.28
CA TYR A 98 1.58 -8.79 2.57
C TYR A 98 0.71 -8.25 3.71
N ILE A 99 0.04 -7.10 3.49
CA ILE A 99 -0.90 -6.52 4.45
C ILE A 99 -2.04 -7.50 4.74
N THR A 100 -2.56 -8.18 3.71
CA THR A 100 -3.62 -9.20 3.85
C THR A 100 -3.15 -10.38 4.70
N ILE A 101 -1.94 -10.90 4.47
CA ILE A 101 -1.36 -12.00 5.27
C ILE A 101 -1.19 -11.58 6.74
N ILE A 102 -0.69 -10.37 6.96
CA ILE A 102 -0.54 -9.81 8.31
C ILE A 102 -1.90 -9.70 9.01
N TYR A 103 -2.92 -9.21 8.30
CA TYR A 103 -4.29 -9.13 8.81
C TYR A 103 -4.84 -10.50 9.22
N ILE A 104 -4.69 -11.52 8.38
CA ILE A 104 -5.13 -12.89 8.68
C ILE A 104 -4.40 -13.45 9.92
N ARG A 105 -3.07 -13.28 9.99
CA ARG A 105 -2.29 -13.74 11.15
C ARG A 105 -2.70 -13.04 12.45
N LEU A 106 -2.91 -11.73 12.40
CA LEU A 106 -3.37 -10.95 13.56
C LEU A 106 -4.75 -11.42 14.03
N TYR A 107 -5.68 -11.65 13.10
CA TYR A 107 -7.02 -12.14 13.43
C TYR A 107 -6.98 -13.51 14.10
N SER A 108 -6.17 -14.43 13.57
CA SER A 108 -5.97 -15.76 14.16
C SER A 108 -5.29 -15.74 15.53
N LEU A 109 -4.59 -14.66 15.90
CA LEU A 109 -3.92 -14.53 17.20
C LEU A 109 -4.80 -13.85 18.27
N ILE A 110 -5.80 -13.07 17.85
CA ILE A 110 -6.71 -12.34 18.73
C ILE A 110 -7.99 -13.15 19.03
N PHE A 111 -8.43 -13.99 18.07
CA PHE A 111 -9.69 -14.74 18.16
C PHE A 111 -9.51 -16.27 18.36
N VAL A 112 -8.32 -16.73 18.74
CA VAL A 112 -8.06 -18.13 19.16
C VAL A 112 -7.68 -18.16 20.63
#